data_AF-A0A1E5SPZ0-F1
#
_entry.id   AF-A0A1E5SPZ0-F1
#
_cell.length_a   1.000
_cell.length_b   1.000
_cell.length_c   1.000
_cell.angle_alpha   90.00
_cell.angle_beta   90.00
_cell.angle_gamma   90.00
#
_symmetry.space_group_name_H-M   'P 1'
#
loop_
_entity.id
_entity.type
_entity.pdbx_description
1 polymer ?
#
loop_
_entity_poly.entity_id
_entity_poly.type
_entity_poly.pdbx_seq_one_letter_code
_entity_poly.pdbx_strand_id
1 'polypeptide(L)'
;MRKPLVILVTLILFSCAKKDEPVTHGFDMLFNALDKKANSFNIGIRSDLVYTESTEANFEKEYGSEYKDAFLIPIFKRIARTNLKNYSAGEIYNYQRPEIERKILDQTKLAFDSIDIEVTRFFITTIEIPDDLMKRLEQEHLERKGKN
;
A
#
# COMPACT_ATOMS: atom_id res chain seq x y z
N MET A 1 69.17 -34.47 -0.83
CA MET A 1 68.45 -33.19 -1.02
C MET A 1 66.95 -33.45 -1.00
N ARG A 2 66.25 -33.08 0.08
CA ARG A 2 64.79 -33.24 0.21
C ARG A 2 64.12 -31.94 -0.22
N LYS A 3 63.21 -32.00 -1.21
CA LYS A 3 62.37 -30.85 -1.61
C LYS A 3 61.24 -30.67 -0.59
N PRO A 4 60.88 -29.45 -0.17
CA PRO A 4 59.71 -29.25 0.67
C PRO A 4 58.44 -29.30 -0.17
N LEU A 5 57.46 -30.05 0.34
CA LEU A 5 56.10 -30.16 -0.17
C LEU A 5 55.36 -28.88 0.22
N VAL A 6 55.08 -28.00 -0.74
CA VAL A 6 54.23 -26.82 -0.54
C VAL A 6 52.77 -27.30 -0.58
N ILE A 7 52.16 -27.45 0.59
CA ILE A 7 50.72 -27.70 0.71
C ILE A 7 50.02 -26.36 0.54
N LEU A 8 49.47 -26.13 -0.64
CA LEU A 8 48.58 -25.01 -0.93
C LEU A 8 47.23 -25.30 -0.27
N VAL A 9 47.03 -24.78 0.95
CA VAL A 9 45.71 -24.80 1.60
C VAL A 9 44.88 -23.69 0.98
N THR A 10 44.10 -24.04 -0.04
CA THR A 10 43.07 -23.15 -0.59
C THR A 10 41.97 -23.02 0.46
N LEU A 11 42.00 -21.91 1.19
CA LEU A 11 40.94 -21.53 2.13
C LEU A 11 39.68 -21.20 1.31
N ILE A 12 38.75 -22.16 1.20
CA ILE A 12 37.42 -21.88 0.65
C ILE A 12 36.66 -21.11 1.72
N LEU A 13 36.68 -19.78 1.63
CA LEU A 13 35.75 -18.93 2.36
C LEU A 13 34.37 -19.13 1.75
N PHE A 14 33.61 -20.09 2.27
CA PHE A 14 32.15 -20.07 2.16
C PHE A 14 31.67 -18.85 2.95
N SER A 15 31.56 -17.71 2.27
CA SER A 15 30.73 -16.62 2.75
C SER A 15 29.29 -17.15 2.76
N CYS A 16 28.81 -17.54 3.94
CA CYS A 16 27.40 -17.74 4.20
C CYS A 16 26.72 -16.38 4.07
N ALA A 17 26.46 -15.93 2.84
CA ALA A 17 25.57 -14.81 2.60
C ALA A 17 24.19 -15.26 3.12
N LYS A 18 23.77 -14.72 4.28
CA LYS A 18 22.41 -14.88 4.78
C LYS A 18 21.50 -14.41 3.65
N LYS A 19 20.68 -15.32 3.12
CA LYS A 19 19.76 -15.00 2.04
C LYS A 19 18.81 -13.92 2.57
N ASP A 20 18.75 -12.80 1.88
CA ASP A 20 17.84 -11.71 2.22
C ASP A 20 16.42 -12.17 1.86
N GLU A 21 15.62 -12.48 2.88
CA GLU A 21 14.30 -13.07 2.70
C GLU A 21 13.23 -11.97 2.59
N PRO A 22 12.25 -12.11 1.68
CA PRO A 22 11.14 -11.17 1.60
C PRO A 22 10.22 -11.33 2.81
N VAL A 23 9.84 -10.20 3.40
CA VAL A 23 8.93 -10.12 4.55
C VAL A 23 7.65 -9.43 4.12
N THR A 24 6.50 -10.00 4.50
CA THR A 24 5.19 -9.41 4.23
C THR A 24 4.71 -8.58 5.42
N HIS A 25 4.36 -7.33 5.17
CA HIS A 25 3.81 -6.42 6.17
C HIS A 25 2.42 -5.95 5.75
N GLY A 26 1.42 -6.21 6.59
CA GLY A 26 0.08 -5.64 6.44
C GLY A 26 -0.11 -4.46 7.37
N PHE A 27 -0.78 -3.41 6.90
CA PHE A 27 -1.20 -2.29 7.74
C PHE A 27 -2.58 -1.79 7.36
N ASP A 28 -3.28 -1.33 8.38
CA ASP A 28 -4.59 -0.72 8.28
C ASP A 28 -4.45 0.80 8.42
N MET A 29 -5.19 1.54 7.61
CA MET A 29 -5.28 2.99 7.70
C MET A 29 -6.74 3.41 7.70
N LEU A 30 -7.10 4.25 8.67
CA LEU A 30 -8.37 4.95 8.72
C LEU A 30 -8.08 6.44 8.52
N PHE A 31 -8.77 7.07 7.57
CA PHE A 31 -8.62 8.50 7.34
C PHE A 31 -9.86 9.12 6.70
N ASN A 32 -10.00 10.43 6.92
CA ASN A 32 -11.00 11.23 6.23
C ASN A 32 -10.56 11.54 4.79
N ALA A 33 -11.50 11.39 3.86
CA ALA A 33 -11.35 11.67 2.44
C ALA A 33 -12.49 12.56 1.93
N LEU A 34 -12.27 13.16 0.76
CA LEU A 34 -13.27 13.93 0.03
C LEU A 34 -13.56 13.24 -1.31
N ASP A 35 -14.83 13.17 -1.66
CA ASP A 35 -15.29 12.65 -2.95
C ASP A 35 -15.24 13.75 -4.03
N LYS A 36 -15.62 13.40 -5.26
CA LYS A 36 -15.65 14.34 -6.41
C LYS A 36 -16.59 15.54 -6.24
N LYS A 37 -17.56 15.44 -5.33
CA LYS A 37 -18.53 16.50 -4.98
C LYS A 37 -18.13 17.22 -3.69
N ALA A 38 -16.91 17.03 -3.20
CA ALA A 38 -16.39 17.56 -1.94
C ALA A 38 -17.17 17.09 -0.70
N ASN A 39 -17.85 15.95 -0.78
CA ASN A 39 -18.45 15.33 0.39
C ASN A 39 -17.37 14.64 1.23
N SER A 40 -17.45 14.80 2.55
CA SER A 40 -16.54 14.16 3.49
C SER A 40 -17.06 12.80 3.95
N PHE A 41 -16.16 11.83 4.00
CA PHE A 41 -16.43 10.47 4.49
C PHE A 41 -15.15 9.88 5.08
N ASN A 42 -15.27 8.90 5.97
CA ASN A 42 -14.11 8.15 6.44
C ASN A 42 -13.97 6.86 5.64
N ILE A 43 -12.72 6.50 5.36
CA ILE A 43 -12.40 5.27 4.67
C ILE A 43 -11.33 4.50 5.43
N GLY A 44 -11.63 3.23 5.70
CA GLY A 44 -10.68 2.24 6.17
C GLY A 44 -10.09 1.51 4.96
N ILE A 45 -8.78 1.34 4.96
CA ILE A 45 -8.05 0.66 3.89
C ILE A 45 -7.03 -0.26 4.54
N ARG A 46 -6.88 -1.45 3.97
CA ARG A 46 -5.78 -2.34 4.29
C ARG A 46 -4.90 -2.53 3.07
N SER A 47 -3.59 -2.52 3.30
CA SER A 47 -2.61 -2.81 2.28
C SER A 47 -1.57 -3.77 2.81
N ASP A 48 -1.08 -4.63 1.91
CA ASP A 48 0.03 -5.51 2.20
C ASP A 48 1.21 -5.17 1.29
N LEU A 49 2.38 -5.09 1.90
CA LEU A 49 3.67 -4.81 1.27
C LEU A 49 4.59 -6.01 1.42
N VAL A 50 5.49 -6.18 0.47
CA VAL A 50 6.59 -7.13 0.52
C VAL A 50 7.89 -6.37 0.26
N TYR A 51 8.83 -6.48 1.18
CA TYR A 51 10.20 -5.97 1.03
C TYR A 51 11.14 -6.82 1.90
N THR A 52 12.45 -6.70 1.69
CA THR A 52 13.42 -7.55 2.36
C THR A 52 13.80 -7.04 3.76
N GLU A 53 14.42 -7.90 4.58
CA GLU A 53 14.99 -7.51 5.87
C GLU A 53 16.01 -6.37 5.73
N SER A 54 16.81 -6.38 4.66
CA SER A 54 17.77 -5.30 4.41
C SER A 54 17.10 -3.97 4.10
N THR A 55 16.02 -3.97 3.33
CA THR A 55 15.20 -2.78 3.06
C THR A 55 14.53 -2.27 4.33
N GLU A 56 14.00 -3.15 5.19
CA GLU A 56 13.46 -2.76 6.50
C GLU A 56 14.52 -2.08 7.37
N ALA A 57 15.71 -2.69 7.50
CA ALA A 57 16.81 -2.13 8.28
C ALA A 57 17.28 -0.77 7.75
N ASN A 58 17.27 -0.57 6.42
CA ASN A 58 17.61 0.72 5.81
C ASN A 58 16.56 1.79 6.17
N PHE A 59 15.28 1.46 6.10
CA PHE A 59 14.22 2.39 6.49
C PHE A 59 14.26 2.72 7.98
N GLU A 60 14.47 1.73 8.85
CA GLU A 60 14.61 1.99 10.29
C GLU A 60 15.81 2.89 10.60
N LYS A 61 16.92 2.70 9.88
CA LYS A 61 18.11 3.54 10.04
C LYS A 61 17.88 4.98 9.57
N GLU A 62 17.18 5.18 8.47
CA GLU A 62 16.97 6.50 7.86
C GLU A 62 15.81 7.27 8.50
N TYR A 63 14.71 6.60 8.80
CA TYR A 63 13.44 7.20 9.24
C TYR A 63 13.04 6.80 10.67
N GLY A 64 13.79 5.92 11.33
CA GLY A 64 13.50 5.41 12.68
C GLY A 64 12.53 4.22 12.68
N SER A 65 12.31 3.62 13.86
CA SER A 65 11.41 2.47 14.03
C SER A 65 9.95 2.76 13.66
N GLU A 66 9.55 4.03 13.63
CA GLU A 66 8.21 4.49 13.27
C GLU A 66 8.06 4.81 11.78
N TYR A 67 9.00 4.42 10.92
CA TYR A 67 8.98 4.74 9.48
C TYR A 67 7.68 4.32 8.78
N LYS A 68 7.01 3.26 9.25
CA LYS A 68 5.71 2.82 8.70
C LYS A 68 4.66 3.92 8.88
N ASP A 69 4.54 4.48 10.07
CA ASP A 69 3.57 5.53 10.41
C ASP A 69 4.01 6.92 9.93
N ALA A 70 5.32 7.19 9.95
CA ALA A 70 5.88 8.50 9.63
C ALA A 70 6.11 8.71 8.12
N PHE A 71 6.34 7.63 7.36
CA PHE A 71 6.73 7.70 5.95
C PHE A 71 5.80 6.90 5.03
N LEU A 72 5.64 5.59 5.25
CA LEU A 72 4.86 4.74 4.32
C LEU A 72 3.37 5.12 4.30
N ILE A 73 2.72 5.12 5.47
CA ILE A 73 1.28 5.40 5.58
C ILE A 73 0.89 6.77 5.02
N PRO A 74 1.64 7.87 5.27
CA PRO A 74 1.36 9.16 4.65
C PRO A 74 1.38 9.15 3.12
N ILE A 75 2.33 8.43 2.50
CA ILE A 75 2.41 8.28 1.05
C ILE A 75 1.16 7.53 0.53
N PHE A 76 0.80 6.42 1.17
CA PHE A 76 -0.41 5.67 0.86
C PHE A 76 -1.67 6.54 0.95
N LYS A 77 -1.86 7.25 2.06
CA LYS A 77 -3.00 8.15 2.27
C LYS A 77 -3.06 9.22 1.19
N ARG A 78 -1.91 9.78 0.77
CA ARG A 78 -1.85 10.79 -0.29
C ARG A 78 -2.30 10.23 -1.65
N ILE A 79 -1.82 9.06 -2.03
CA ILE A 79 -2.19 8.40 -3.30
C ILE A 79 -3.67 8.04 -3.29
N ALA A 80 -4.15 7.39 -2.21
CA ALA A 80 -5.55 7.05 -2.05
C ALA A 80 -6.45 8.29 -2.13
N ARG A 81 -6.15 9.36 -1.38
CA ARG A 81 -6.90 10.63 -1.43
C ARG A 81 -6.94 11.25 -2.83
N THR A 82 -5.83 11.20 -3.56
CA THR A 82 -5.74 11.77 -4.91
C THR A 82 -6.67 11.03 -5.88
N ASN A 83 -6.77 9.71 -5.74
CA ASN A 83 -7.66 8.89 -6.56
C ASN A 83 -9.14 9.04 -6.16
N LEU A 84 -9.44 8.98 -4.87
CA LEU A 84 -10.82 9.00 -4.35
C LEU A 84 -11.56 10.29 -4.75
N LYS A 85 -10.86 11.41 -4.88
CA LYS A 85 -11.41 12.69 -5.37
C LYS A 85 -12.02 12.62 -6.79
N ASN A 86 -11.73 11.58 -7.57
CA ASN A 86 -12.29 11.43 -8.91
C ASN A 86 -13.62 10.67 -8.92
N TYR A 87 -14.03 10.13 -7.78
CA TYR A 87 -15.22 9.29 -7.64
C TYR A 87 -16.16 9.92 -6.59
N SER A 88 -17.47 9.73 -6.75
CA SER A 88 -18.45 10.05 -5.72
C SER A 88 -18.44 8.99 -4.63
N ALA A 89 -18.84 9.37 -3.41
CA ALA A 89 -18.97 8.43 -2.30
C ALA A 89 -19.87 7.23 -2.66
N GLY A 90 -20.93 7.44 -3.46
CA GLY A 90 -21.79 6.36 -3.95
C GLY A 90 -21.10 5.41 -4.95
N GLU A 91 -20.20 5.91 -5.80
CA GLU A 91 -19.41 5.06 -6.71
C GLU A 91 -18.38 4.22 -5.93
N ILE A 92 -17.75 4.83 -4.92
CA ILE A 92 -16.77 4.18 -4.03
C ILE A 92 -17.44 3.12 -3.16
N TYR A 93 -18.64 3.41 -2.65
CA TYR A 93 -19.44 2.48 -1.85
C TYR A 93 -19.97 1.28 -2.65
N ASN A 94 -20.19 1.45 -3.96
CA ASN A 94 -20.97 0.52 -4.76
C ASN A 94 -20.15 -0.06 -5.94
N TYR A 95 -20.69 -0.03 -7.16
CA TYR A 95 -20.24 -0.85 -8.30
C TYR A 95 -18.82 -0.62 -8.81
N GLN A 96 -18.19 0.51 -8.48
CA GLN A 96 -16.84 0.84 -9.00
C GLN A 96 -15.72 0.48 -8.02
N ARG A 97 -16.04 -0.03 -6.83
CA ARG A 97 -15.03 -0.34 -5.81
C ARG A 97 -13.86 -1.19 -6.31
N PRO A 98 -14.07 -2.32 -7.02
CA PRO A 98 -12.94 -3.14 -7.50
C PRO A 98 -12.06 -2.38 -8.51
N GLU A 99 -12.65 -1.55 -9.36
CA GLU A 99 -11.92 -0.74 -10.33
C GLU A 99 -11.08 0.35 -9.62
N ILE A 100 -11.67 1.00 -8.62
CA ILE A 100 -11.03 2.05 -7.81
C ILE A 100 -9.86 1.44 -7.02
N GLU A 101 -10.08 0.31 -6.35
CA GLU A 101 -9.05 -0.41 -5.60
C GLU A 101 -7.87 -0.80 -6.51
N ARG A 102 -8.15 -1.36 -7.70
CA ARG A 102 -7.13 -1.70 -8.68
C ARG A 102 -6.35 -0.47 -9.14
N LYS A 103 -7.03 0.63 -9.47
CA LYS A 103 -6.36 1.86 -9.93
C LYS A 103 -5.46 2.45 -8.85
N ILE A 104 -5.90 2.43 -7.59
CA ILE A 104 -5.08 2.90 -6.48
C ILE A 104 -3.90 1.96 -6.27
N LEU A 105 -4.10 0.64 -6.33
CA LEU A 105 -3.03 -0.35 -6.24
C LEU A 105 -1.96 -0.10 -7.31
N ASP A 106 -2.34 0.06 -8.57
CA ASP A 106 -1.41 0.28 -9.68
C ASP A 106 -0.59 1.56 -9.50
N GLN A 107 -1.23 2.66 -9.09
CA GLN A 107 -0.52 3.90 -8.80
C GLN A 107 0.38 3.80 -7.58
N THR A 108 -0.02 3.01 -6.58
CA THR A 108 0.78 2.83 -5.38
C THR A 108 2.01 1.97 -5.70
N LYS A 109 1.86 0.89 -6.48
CA LYS A 109 3.00 0.12 -7.00
C LYS A 109 4.03 1.02 -7.67
N LEU A 110 3.59 1.88 -8.59
CA LEU A 110 4.49 2.82 -9.28
C LEU A 110 5.23 3.78 -8.33
N ALA A 111 4.59 4.20 -7.23
CA ALA A 111 5.21 5.10 -6.27
C ALA A 111 6.24 4.41 -5.35
N PHE A 112 6.11 3.09 -5.16
CA PHE A 112 6.95 2.30 -4.27
C PHE A 112 8.03 1.48 -5.01
N ASP A 113 7.92 1.36 -6.34
CA ASP A 113 8.88 0.69 -7.22
C ASP A 113 10.31 1.25 -7.08
N SER A 114 10.45 2.57 -6.88
CA SER A 114 11.76 3.21 -6.76
C SER A 114 12.44 3.02 -5.40
N ILE A 115 11.78 2.37 -4.44
CA ILE A 115 12.30 2.16 -3.08
C ILE A 115 12.22 0.69 -2.64
N ASP A 116 12.23 -0.24 -3.60
CA ASP A 116 12.28 -1.69 -3.39
C ASP A 116 11.17 -2.23 -2.47
N ILE A 117 9.98 -1.63 -2.56
CA ILE A 117 8.77 -2.09 -1.88
C ILE A 117 7.76 -2.57 -2.92
N GLU A 118 7.35 -3.83 -2.82
CA GLU A 118 6.26 -4.38 -3.62
C GLU A 118 4.93 -4.22 -2.88
N VAL A 119 3.98 -3.49 -3.49
CA VAL A 119 2.61 -3.38 -2.97
C VAL A 119 1.78 -4.52 -3.55
N THR A 120 1.40 -5.51 -2.74
CA THR A 120 0.73 -6.71 -3.24
C THR A 120 -0.79 -6.60 -3.19
N ARG A 121 -1.33 -5.93 -2.17
CA ARG A 121 -2.78 -5.79 -1.97
C ARG A 121 -3.14 -4.39 -1.53
N PHE A 122 -4.31 -3.94 -1.98
CA PHE A 122 -4.98 -2.73 -1.54
C PHE A 122 -6.47 -2.98 -1.56
N PHE A 123 -7.11 -2.95 -0.40
CA PHE A 123 -8.55 -3.14 -0.30
C PHE A 123 -9.14 -2.12 0.66
N ILE A 124 -10.25 -1.55 0.25
CA ILE A 124 -11.08 -0.77 1.15
C ILE A 124 -11.64 -1.80 2.16
N THR A 125 -11.67 -1.46 3.44
CA THR A 125 -12.23 -2.33 4.49
C THR A 125 -13.55 -1.77 4.97
N THR A 126 -13.59 -0.45 5.19
CA THR A 126 -14.77 0.26 5.68
C THR A 126 -14.96 1.57 4.93
N ILE A 127 -16.22 1.97 4.79
CA ILE A 127 -16.61 3.29 4.26
C ILE A 127 -17.70 3.80 5.20
N GLU A 128 -17.39 4.88 5.92
CA GLU A 128 -18.34 5.54 6.83
C GLU A 128 -18.83 6.82 6.15
N ILE A 129 -20.06 6.77 5.64
CA ILE A 129 -20.71 7.89 4.99
C ILE A 129 -21.76 8.44 5.96
N PRO A 130 -21.79 9.76 6.23
CA PRO A 130 -22.84 10.39 7.04
C PRO A 130 -24.25 10.06 6.55
N ASP A 131 -25.20 9.87 7.48
CA ASP A 131 -26.57 9.44 7.17
C ASP A 131 -27.31 10.36 6.19
N ASP A 132 -27.10 11.67 6.29
CA ASP A 132 -27.69 12.67 5.40
C ASP A 132 -27.14 12.53 3.98
N LEU A 133 -25.85 12.24 3.84
CA LEU A 133 -25.21 11.96 2.57
C LEU A 133 -25.66 10.62 1.99
N MET A 134 -25.79 9.57 2.81
CA MET A 134 -26.30 8.27 2.34
C MET A 134 -27.70 8.40 1.74
N LYS A 135 -28.63 9.08 2.43
CA LYS A 135 -29.98 9.32 1.91
C LYS A 135 -29.97 10.00 0.54
N ARG A 136 -29.10 11.00 0.36
CA ARG A 136 -28.95 11.71 -0.92
C ARG A 136 -28.40 10.79 -2.01
N LEU A 137 -27.39 9.97 -1.70
CA LEU A 137 -26.80 9.02 -2.65
C LEU A 137 -27.79 7.92 -3.05
N GLU A 138 -28.61 7.44 -2.13
CA GLU A 138 -29.67 6.47 -2.39
C GLU A 138 -30.75 7.04 -3.33
N GLN A 139 -31.19 8.28 -3.09
CA GLN A 139 -32.13 8.98 -3.97
C GLN A 139 -31.55 9.14 -5.38
N GLU A 140 -30.31 9.64 -5.49
CA GLU A 140 -29.63 9.78 -6.79
C GLU A 140 -29.51 8.43 -7.54
N HIS A 141 -29.31 7.33 -6.81
CA HIS A 141 -29.23 6.00 -7.40
C HIS A 141 -30.58 5.51 -7.93
N LEU A 142 -31.66 5.72 -7.17
CA LEU A 142 -33.01 5.35 -7.57
C LEU A 142 -33.47 6.14 -8.81
N GLU A 143 -33.18 7.44 -8.87
CA GLU A 143 -33.49 8.30 -10.02
C GLU A 143 -32.77 7.85 -11.30
N ARG A 144 -31.53 7.36 -11.19
CA ARG A 144 -30.78 6.82 -12.34
C ARG A 144 -31.38 5.50 -12.82
N LYS A 145 -31.78 4.63 -11.90
CA LYS A 145 -32.42 3.34 -12.25
C LYS A 145 -33.78 3.50 -12.90
N GLY A 146 -34.55 4.53 -12.54
CA GLY A 146 -35.87 4.79 -13.14
C GLY A 146 -35.83 5.42 -14.53
N LYS A 147 -34.65 5.83 -15.02
CA LYS A 147 -34.47 6.46 -16.35
C LYS A 147 -33.91 5.51 -17.42
N ASN A 148 -33.53 4.30 -17.04
CA ASN A 148 -33.06 3.22 -17.92
C ASN A 148 -34.09 2.10 -17.98
#